data_AF-A0A819SNP1-F1
#
_entry.id   AF-A0A819SNP1-F1
#
_cell.length_a   1.000
_cell.length_b   1.000
_cell.length_c   1.000
_cell.angle_alpha   90.00
_cell.angle_beta   90.00
_cell.angle_gamma   90.00
#
_symmetry.space_group_name_H-M   'P 1'
#
loop_
_entity.id
_entity.type
_entity.pdbx_description
1 polymer ?
#
loop_
_entity_poly.entity_id
_entity_poly.type
_entity_poly.pdbx_seq_one_letter_code
_entity_poly.pdbx_strand_id
1 'polypeptide(L)'
;MAAVQLYVMEWETEPLCKLLNKALKSDRQDELKPWLPYLQLFRAGVERLPSFKGVCWRGTNKNIGSKFTRGQTVIWQGISSCSKSLDFILKYCVGTSGTLVKIDTINGKDFSNHTLDFMAEEVILMPGATLIVKRVGQCPDKSSSSSSSSKHDTNQISSMKSTDEYKETQASPKSKFDDNQNVAHASAST
;
A
#
# COMPACT_ATOMS: atom_id res chain seq x y z
N MET A 1 14.77 11.38 3.07
CA MET A 1 13.33 11.50 2.79
C MET A 1 12.99 11.17 1.35
N ALA A 2 13.71 11.70 0.35
CA ALA A 2 13.49 11.43 -1.07
C ALA A 2 13.37 9.93 -1.44
N ALA A 3 14.25 9.05 -0.90
CA ALA A 3 14.14 7.61 -1.15
C ALA A 3 12.79 7.01 -0.69
N VAL A 4 12.22 7.50 0.43
CA VAL A 4 10.91 7.03 0.88
C VAL A 4 9.81 7.56 -0.03
N GLN A 5 9.87 8.83 -0.44
CA GLN A 5 8.93 9.41 -1.41
C GLN A 5 8.93 8.63 -2.74
N LEU A 6 10.11 8.31 -3.28
CA LEU A 6 10.25 7.53 -4.51
C LEU A 6 9.62 6.13 -4.40
N TYR A 7 9.66 5.52 -3.21
CA TYR A 7 9.01 4.23 -2.99
C TYR A 7 7.49 4.31 -3.02
N VAL A 8 6.92 5.35 -2.40
CA VAL A 8 5.45 5.46 -2.23
C VAL A 8 4.75 6.04 -3.44
N MET A 9 5.49 6.74 -4.30
CA MET A 9 4.95 7.31 -5.53
C MET A 9 4.39 6.23 -6.47
N GLU A 10 3.20 6.50 -7.00
CA GLU A 10 2.63 5.75 -8.11
C GLU A 10 3.11 6.35 -9.43
N TRP A 11 3.54 5.49 -10.36
CA TRP A 11 3.93 5.86 -11.73
C TRP A 11 3.05 5.10 -12.72
N GLU A 12 2.90 5.63 -13.93
CA GLU A 12 2.08 5.00 -14.99
C GLU A 12 2.61 3.62 -15.42
N THR A 13 3.91 3.36 -15.24
CA THR A 13 4.58 2.10 -15.61
C THR A 13 4.76 1.16 -14.40
N GLU A 14 5.86 0.40 -14.31
CA GLU A 14 6.18 -0.41 -13.13
C GLU A 14 6.76 0.48 -12.02
N PRO A 15 5.98 0.87 -10.99
CA PRO A 15 6.50 1.69 -9.91
C PRO A 15 7.63 0.98 -9.17
N LEU A 16 8.53 1.79 -8.62
CA LEU A 16 9.69 1.35 -7.85
C LEU A 16 9.34 0.32 -6.76
N CYS A 17 8.20 0.51 -6.08
CA CYS A 17 7.73 -0.40 -5.05
C CYS A 17 7.43 -1.81 -5.57
N LYS A 18 6.96 -1.97 -6.81
CA LYS A 18 6.70 -3.29 -7.41
C LYS A 18 8.01 -4.00 -7.74
N LEU A 19 8.94 -3.29 -8.38
CA LEU A 19 10.26 -3.81 -8.75
C LEU A 19 11.07 -4.25 -7.51
N LEU A 20 11.16 -3.38 -6.51
CA LEU A 20 11.87 -3.67 -5.28
C LEU A 20 11.23 -4.83 -4.51
N ASN A 21 9.90 -4.85 -4.36
CA ASN A 21 9.23 -5.95 -3.67
C ASN A 21 9.29 -7.27 -4.42
N LYS A 22 9.48 -7.25 -5.75
CA LYS A 22 9.76 -8.46 -6.52
C LYS A 22 11.13 -9.03 -6.14
N ALA A 23 12.16 -8.18 -6.13
CA ALA A 23 13.51 -8.57 -5.72
C ALA A 23 13.57 -9.04 -4.26
N LEU A 24 12.88 -8.36 -3.33
CA LEU A 24 12.84 -8.75 -1.91
C LEU A 24 12.16 -10.09 -1.64
N LYS A 25 11.24 -10.51 -2.51
CA LYS A 25 10.50 -11.78 -2.41
C LYS A 25 11.12 -12.89 -3.27
N SER A 26 12.24 -12.59 -3.92
CA SER A 26 12.97 -13.54 -4.73
C SER A 26 13.88 -14.37 -3.85
N ASP A 27 13.98 -15.67 -4.14
CA ASP A 27 14.97 -16.55 -3.52
C ASP A 27 16.38 -16.32 -4.11
N ARG A 28 16.49 -15.49 -5.17
CA ARG A 28 17.73 -15.21 -5.88
C ARG A 28 18.44 -13.97 -5.32
N GLN A 29 19.56 -14.18 -4.64
CA GLN A 29 20.34 -13.08 -4.04
C GLN A 29 20.84 -12.05 -5.08
N ASP A 30 21.13 -12.48 -6.30
CA ASP A 30 21.57 -11.60 -7.40
C ASP A 30 20.50 -10.60 -7.82
N GLU A 31 19.21 -10.90 -7.61
CA GLU A 31 18.13 -9.94 -7.89
C GLU A 31 18.09 -8.82 -6.86
N LEU A 32 18.51 -9.07 -5.62
CA LEU A 32 18.51 -8.08 -4.55
C LEU A 32 19.76 -7.20 -4.53
N LYS A 33 20.91 -7.72 -4.98
CA LYS A 33 22.21 -6.99 -4.98
C LYS A 33 22.13 -5.57 -5.56
N PRO A 34 21.48 -5.32 -6.71
CA PRO A 34 21.38 -3.97 -7.27
C PRO A 34 20.62 -2.97 -6.37
N TRP A 35 19.77 -3.48 -5.48
CA TRP A 35 18.93 -2.66 -4.60
C TRP A 35 19.59 -2.29 -3.28
N LEU A 36 20.74 -2.88 -2.92
CA LEU A 36 21.36 -2.64 -1.61
C LEU A 36 21.68 -1.15 -1.35
N PRO A 37 22.25 -0.37 -2.30
CA PRO A 37 22.48 1.06 -2.07
C PRO A 37 21.17 1.83 -1.84
N TYR A 38 20.13 1.50 -2.61
CA TYR A 38 18.81 2.10 -2.43
C TYR A 38 18.21 1.74 -1.07
N LEU A 39 18.29 0.48 -0.65
CA LEU A 39 17.78 0.01 0.63
C LEU A 39 18.47 0.69 1.82
N GLN A 40 19.76 1.00 1.71
CA GLN A 40 20.47 1.79 2.73
C GLN A 40 19.90 3.21 2.83
N LEU A 41 19.70 3.90 1.70
CA LEU A 41 19.11 5.23 1.67
C LEU A 41 17.66 5.23 2.15
N PHE A 42 16.88 4.23 1.72
CA PHE A 42 15.50 4.04 2.12
C PHE A 42 15.40 3.82 3.63
N ARG A 43 16.21 2.89 4.18
CA ARG A 43 16.29 2.63 5.62
C ARG A 43 16.63 3.91 6.40
N ALA A 44 17.66 4.64 5.99
CA ALA A 44 18.04 5.90 6.64
C ALA A 44 16.94 6.97 6.56
N GLY A 45 16.10 6.92 5.52
CA GLY A 45 14.91 7.77 5.41
C GLY A 45 13.82 7.35 6.38
N VAL A 46 13.49 6.06 6.40
CA VAL A 46 12.43 5.48 7.25
C VAL A 46 12.76 5.58 8.74
N GLU A 47 14.03 5.44 9.13
CA GLU A 47 14.46 5.55 10.53
C GLU A 47 14.20 6.95 11.12
N ARG A 48 14.08 7.98 10.28
CA ARG A 48 13.74 9.35 10.69
C ARG A 48 12.25 9.60 10.85
N LEU A 49 11.40 8.66 10.42
CA LEU A 49 9.96 8.79 10.52
C LEU A 49 9.47 8.48 11.95
N PRO A 50 8.41 9.17 12.41
CA PRO A 50 7.78 8.85 13.66
C PRO A 50 7.26 7.41 13.64
N SER A 51 7.40 6.72 14.78
CA SER A 51 6.81 5.40 14.94
C SER A 51 5.30 5.51 15.13
N PHE A 52 4.56 4.69 14.42
CA PHE A 52 3.11 4.55 14.51
C PHE A 52 2.78 3.24 15.23
N LYS A 53 1.93 3.37 16.25
CA LYS A 53 1.28 2.25 16.94
C LYS A 53 -0.23 2.37 16.76
N GLY A 54 -0.84 1.36 16.16
CA GLY A 54 -2.27 1.37 15.86
C GLY A 54 -2.65 0.45 14.71
N VAL A 55 -3.86 0.61 14.21
CA VAL A 55 -4.37 -0.12 13.05
C VAL A 55 -3.88 0.56 11.77
N CYS A 56 -3.35 -0.22 10.84
CA CYS A 56 -3.24 0.19 9.44
C CYS A 56 -3.75 -0.92 8.52
N TRP A 57 -3.98 -0.58 7.27
CA TRP A 57 -4.64 -1.43 6.28
C TRP A 57 -3.79 -1.53 5.03
N ARG A 58 -3.69 -2.75 4.49
CA ARG A 58 -3.03 -3.01 3.21
C ARG A 58 -4.00 -3.69 2.27
N GLY A 59 -4.15 -3.11 1.08
CA GLY A 59 -4.85 -3.73 -0.04
C GLY A 59 -3.90 -4.50 -0.96
N THR A 60 -4.37 -5.60 -1.52
CA THR A 60 -3.73 -6.26 -2.66
C THR A 60 -4.77 -6.73 -3.67
N ASN A 61 -4.44 -6.65 -4.95
CA ASN A 61 -5.31 -7.12 -6.04
C ASN A 61 -5.34 -8.65 -6.20
N LYS A 62 -4.53 -9.39 -5.43
CA LYS A 62 -4.50 -10.86 -5.47
C LYS A 62 -5.18 -11.44 -4.24
N ASN A 63 -5.92 -12.53 -4.42
CA ASN A 63 -6.39 -13.31 -3.28
C ASN A 63 -5.22 -14.09 -2.67
N ILE A 64 -4.77 -13.65 -1.49
CA ILE A 64 -3.67 -14.29 -0.75
C ILE A 64 -4.14 -14.92 0.58
N GLY A 65 -5.44 -14.87 0.88
CA GLY A 65 -5.98 -15.32 2.15
C GLY A 65 -5.67 -16.79 2.46
N SER A 66 -5.68 -17.65 1.43
CA SER A 66 -5.37 -19.08 1.55
C SER A 66 -3.92 -19.38 1.96
N LYS A 67 -3.01 -18.40 1.89
CA LYS A 67 -1.61 -18.56 2.31
C LYS A 67 -1.42 -18.43 3.82
N PHE A 68 -2.47 -18.02 4.53
CA PHE A 68 -2.42 -17.72 5.96
C PHE A 68 -3.31 -18.68 6.74
N THR A 69 -2.81 -19.14 7.88
CA THR A 69 -3.58 -19.93 8.85
C THR A 69 -3.64 -19.19 10.17
N ARG A 70 -4.78 -19.25 10.88
CA ARG A 70 -4.90 -18.65 12.21
C ARG A 70 -3.82 -19.19 13.15
N GLY A 71 -3.19 -18.32 13.91
CA GLY A 71 -2.08 -18.63 14.82
C GLY A 71 -0.71 -18.69 14.14
N GLN A 72 -0.66 -18.67 12.81
CA GLN A 72 0.61 -18.67 12.07
C GLN A 72 1.42 -17.39 12.38
N THR A 73 2.70 -17.58 12.64
CA THR A 73 3.69 -16.50 12.65
C THR A 73 4.27 -16.34 11.25
N VAL A 74 4.23 -15.12 10.72
CA VAL A 74 4.66 -14.78 9.38
C VAL A 74 5.76 -13.73 9.46
N ILE A 75 6.87 -13.97 8.76
CA ILE A 75 7.86 -12.94 8.47
C ILE A 75 7.41 -12.20 7.20
N TRP A 76 7.08 -10.93 7.35
CA TRP A 76 6.64 -10.09 6.25
C TRP A 76 7.81 -9.73 5.34
N GLN A 77 7.93 -10.37 4.18
CA GLN A 77 9.15 -10.27 3.36
C GLN A 77 9.29 -8.96 2.56
N GLY A 78 8.19 -8.28 2.25
CA GLY A 78 8.22 -7.05 1.45
C GLY A 78 8.15 -5.79 2.30
N ILE A 79 8.53 -4.66 1.70
CA ILE A 79 8.14 -3.34 2.21
C ILE A 79 6.65 -3.16 1.88
N SER A 80 5.86 -2.59 2.78
CA SER A 80 4.44 -2.32 2.49
C SER A 80 4.07 -0.89 2.82
N SER A 81 3.45 -0.25 1.83
CA SER A 81 2.67 0.96 2.01
C SER A 81 1.28 0.56 2.48
N CYS A 82 0.96 0.93 3.71
CA CYS A 82 -0.34 0.74 4.35
C CYS A 82 -1.00 2.12 4.55
N SER A 83 -2.28 2.14 4.87
CA SER A 83 -3.00 3.36 5.22
C SER A 83 -3.65 3.24 6.60
N LYS A 84 -3.76 4.34 7.34
CA LYS A 84 -4.64 4.40 8.52
C LYS A 84 -6.12 4.41 8.11
N SER A 85 -6.43 4.87 6.90
CA SER A 85 -7.78 4.95 6.33
C SER A 85 -8.19 3.63 5.67
N LEU A 86 -9.22 2.99 6.23
CA LEU A 86 -9.86 1.83 5.61
C LEU A 86 -10.52 2.20 4.28
N ASP A 87 -11.20 3.34 4.25
CA ASP A 87 -11.97 3.81 3.09
C ASP A 87 -11.05 4.07 1.89
N PHE A 88 -9.88 4.67 2.14
CA PHE A 88 -8.86 4.85 1.10
C PHE A 88 -8.44 3.52 0.49
N ILE A 89 -8.13 2.52 1.32
CA ILE A 89 -7.68 1.21 0.85
C ILE A 89 -8.77 0.47 0.07
N LEU A 90 -10.02 0.51 0.55
CA LEU A 90 -11.16 -0.11 -0.13
C LEU A 90 -11.43 0.54 -1.48
N LYS A 91 -11.27 1.87 -1.58
CA LYS A 91 -11.54 2.63 -2.79
C LYS A 91 -10.43 2.51 -3.84
N TYR A 92 -9.16 2.52 -3.42
CA TYR A 92 -8.03 2.67 -4.35
C TYR A 92 -7.08 1.46 -4.42
N CYS A 93 -7.03 0.62 -3.38
CA CYS A 93 -5.96 -0.38 -3.25
C CYS A 93 -6.43 -1.84 -3.26
N VAL A 94 -7.74 -2.10 -3.25
CA VAL A 94 -8.31 -3.46 -3.27
C VAL A 94 -9.17 -3.64 -4.51
N GLY A 95 -8.69 -4.42 -5.48
CA GLY A 95 -9.52 -4.87 -6.59
C GLY A 95 -10.62 -5.85 -6.18
N THR A 96 -11.55 -6.13 -7.09
CA THR A 96 -12.74 -6.99 -6.87
C THR A 96 -12.40 -8.35 -6.21
N SER A 97 -11.34 -9.00 -6.69
CA SER A 97 -10.85 -10.29 -6.19
C SER A 97 -9.64 -10.18 -5.26
N GLY A 98 -9.38 -8.98 -4.74
CA GLY A 98 -8.27 -8.67 -3.87
C GLY A 98 -8.43 -9.17 -2.44
N THR A 99 -7.38 -9.01 -1.65
CA THR A 99 -7.36 -9.25 -0.20
C THR A 99 -7.09 -7.94 0.53
N LEU A 100 -7.93 -7.63 1.51
CA LEU A 100 -7.64 -6.62 2.51
C LEU A 100 -6.93 -7.25 3.70
N VAL A 101 -5.91 -6.59 4.22
CA VAL A 101 -5.15 -7.00 5.39
C VAL A 101 -5.22 -5.86 6.41
N LYS A 102 -5.95 -6.07 7.51
CA LYS A 102 -5.81 -5.23 8.71
C LYS A 102 -4.52 -5.61 9.41
N ILE A 103 -3.74 -4.65 9.86
CA ILE A 103 -2.51 -4.86 10.61
C ILE A 103 -2.57 -3.99 11.87
N ASP A 104 -2.66 -4.61 13.04
CA ASP A 104 -2.32 -3.90 14.28
C ASP A 104 -0.79 -3.86 14.35
N THR A 105 -0.19 -2.67 14.30
CA THR A 105 1.27 -2.49 14.34
C THR A 105 1.70 -1.72 15.58
N ILE A 106 2.89 -2.01 16.09
CA ILE A 106 3.55 -1.26 17.18
C ILE A 106 4.73 -0.41 16.70
N ASN A 107 5.21 -0.65 15.48
CA ASN A 107 6.43 -0.08 14.93
C ASN A 107 6.31 0.26 13.44
N GLY A 108 5.08 0.55 12.98
CA GLY A 108 4.87 1.15 11.67
C GLY A 108 5.58 2.50 11.60
N LYS A 109 5.86 2.98 10.40
CA LYS A 109 6.55 4.26 10.20
C LYS A 109 5.62 5.23 9.52
N ASP A 110 5.22 6.24 10.28
CA ASP A 110 4.22 7.20 9.85
C ASP A 110 4.80 8.12 8.78
N PHE A 111 4.17 8.10 7.61
CA PHE A 111 4.56 8.88 6.45
C PHE A 111 3.47 9.89 6.04
N SER A 112 2.36 10.00 6.79
CA SER A 112 1.22 10.82 6.42
C SER A 112 1.55 12.30 6.22
N ASN A 113 2.56 12.82 6.93
CA ASN A 113 2.96 14.23 6.85
C ASN A 113 3.98 14.51 5.73
N HIS A 114 4.41 13.49 5.00
CA HIS A 114 5.46 13.57 3.97
C HIS A 114 5.01 13.07 2.60
N THR A 115 3.87 12.37 2.54
CA THR A 115 3.23 11.98 1.30
C THR A 115 2.62 13.19 0.59
N LEU A 116 2.57 13.13 -0.74
CA LEU A 116 1.89 14.13 -1.56
C LEU A 116 0.37 13.93 -1.54
N ASP A 117 -0.09 12.72 -1.20
CA ASP A 117 -1.50 12.38 -1.03
C ASP A 117 -1.84 12.22 0.44
N PHE A 118 -2.23 13.32 1.08
CA PHE A 118 -2.58 13.33 2.50
C PHE A 118 -3.75 12.39 2.85
N MET A 119 -4.62 12.06 1.89
CA MET A 119 -5.73 11.13 2.11
C MET A 119 -5.27 9.69 2.29
N ALA A 120 -4.07 9.37 1.82
CA ALA A 120 -3.51 8.02 1.96
C ALA A 120 -3.14 7.69 3.41
N GLU A 121 -2.96 8.69 4.30
CA GLU A 121 -2.57 8.51 5.70
C GLU A 121 -1.51 7.40 5.89
N GLU A 122 -0.43 7.52 5.12
CA GLU A 122 0.43 6.39 4.80
C GLU A 122 1.29 5.93 5.99
N VAL A 123 1.40 4.61 6.13
CA VAL A 123 2.24 3.94 7.13
C VAL A 123 3.11 2.91 6.43
N ILE A 124 4.42 3.02 6.59
CA ILE A 124 5.39 2.06 6.03
C ILE A 124 5.60 0.92 7.02
N LEU A 125 5.38 -0.32 6.56
CA LEU A 125 5.78 -1.54 7.23
C LEU A 125 7.06 -2.09 6.59
N MET A 126 8.12 -2.21 7.39
CA MET A 126 9.42 -2.68 6.95
C MET A 126 9.42 -4.21 6.69
N PRO A 127 10.29 -4.70 5.79
CA PRO A 127 10.46 -6.13 5.59
C PRO A 127 11.12 -6.74 6.84
N GLY A 128 10.85 -8.00 7.10
CA GLY A 128 11.25 -8.68 8.34
C GLY A 128 10.29 -8.47 9.52
N ALA A 129 9.23 -7.67 9.36
CA ALA A 129 8.22 -7.53 10.41
C ALA A 129 7.59 -8.89 10.73
N THR A 130 7.54 -9.25 12.02
CA THR A 130 6.90 -10.50 12.47
C THR A 130 5.44 -10.21 12.78
N LEU A 131 4.55 -10.92 12.09
CA LEU A 131 3.10 -10.76 12.20
C LEU A 131 2.48 -12.07 12.67
N ILE A 132 1.43 -12.00 13.50
CA ILE A 132 0.66 -13.16 13.92
C ILE A 132 -0.72 -13.08 13.29
N VAL A 133 -1.10 -14.14 12.57
CA VAL A 133 -2.41 -14.23 11.93
C VAL A 133 -3.47 -14.50 13.00
N LYS A 134 -4.39 -13.56 13.22
CA LYS A 134 -5.44 -13.71 14.23
C LYS A 134 -6.74 -14.19 13.63
N ARG A 135 -7.05 -13.73 12.42
CA ARG A 135 -8.24 -14.14 11.68
C ARG A 135 -7.96 -14.16 10.18
N VAL A 136 -8.40 -15.23 9.54
CA VAL A 136 -8.58 -15.31 8.09
C VAL A 136 -10.07 -15.50 7.87
N GLY A 137 -10.69 -14.57 7.16
CA GLY A 137 -12.11 -14.63 6.81
C GLY A 137 -12.26 -14.54 5.31
N GLN A 138 -13.28 -15.21 4.78
CA GLN A 138 -13.85 -14.83 3.50
C GLN A 138 -14.78 -13.64 3.72
N CYS A 139 -15.01 -12.85 2.67
CA CYS A 139 -16.14 -11.94 2.68
C CYS A 139 -17.39 -12.77 2.95
N PRO A 140 -18.29 -12.36 3.85
CA PRO A 140 -19.62 -12.93 3.86
C PRO A 140 -20.16 -12.80 2.43
N ASP A 141 -20.55 -13.92 1.82
CA ASP A 141 -21.63 -13.86 0.84
C ASP A 141 -22.83 -13.21 1.56
N LYS A 142 -23.73 -12.58 0.82
CA LYS A 142 -24.92 -11.94 1.39
C LYS A 142 -25.86 -12.99 2.02
N SER A 143 -25.47 -13.58 3.14
CA SER A 143 -26.24 -14.43 4.04
C SER A 143 -25.42 -14.71 5.32
N SER A 144 -25.99 -14.32 6.47
CA SER A 144 -25.63 -14.66 7.86
C SER A 144 -24.68 -13.74 8.65
N SER A 145 -25.26 -13.14 9.70
CA SER A 145 -24.70 -12.41 10.86
C SER A 145 -24.19 -13.41 11.93
N SER A 146 -23.18 -13.15 12.77
CA SER A 146 -23.20 -12.29 13.98
C SER A 146 -21.90 -12.43 14.83
N SER A 147 -21.60 -11.37 15.61
CA SER A 147 -20.75 -11.08 16.83
C SER A 147 -19.83 -12.16 17.49
N SER A 148 -18.76 -11.92 18.30
CA SER A 148 -18.29 -10.85 19.24
C SER A 148 -16.78 -11.02 19.65
N SER A 149 -16.26 -10.16 20.55
CA SER A 149 -14.84 -9.76 20.83
C SER A 149 -14.07 -10.44 21.98
N SER A 150 -12.71 -10.38 22.00
CA SER A 150 -11.84 -10.23 23.20
C SER A 150 -10.34 -9.96 22.85
N LYS A 151 -9.60 -9.26 23.73
CA LYS A 151 -8.27 -8.62 23.56
C LYS A 151 -7.09 -9.50 24.04
N HIS A 152 -5.92 -9.41 23.37
CA HIS A 152 -4.56 -9.54 23.94
C HIS A 152 -3.48 -9.13 22.92
N ASP A 153 -2.42 -8.46 23.41
CA ASP A 153 -1.34 -7.79 22.66
C ASP A 153 -0.52 -8.70 21.74
N THR A 154 -0.51 -8.38 20.45
CA THR A 154 0.46 -8.80 19.42
C THR A 154 0.05 -8.14 18.11
N ASN A 155 0.99 -7.92 17.17
CA ASN A 155 0.64 -7.38 15.85
C ASN A 155 -0.26 -8.37 15.09
N GLN A 156 -1.45 -7.93 14.69
CA GLN A 156 -2.56 -8.81 14.28
C GLN A 156 -2.91 -8.63 12.82
N ILE A 157 -3.12 -9.75 12.11
CA ILE A 157 -3.78 -9.73 10.80
C ILE A 157 -5.26 -10.13 10.92
N SER A 158 -6.17 -9.29 10.41
CA SER A 158 -7.56 -9.67 10.12
C SER A 158 -7.97 -9.24 8.71
N SER A 159 -8.44 -10.16 7.88
CA SER A 159 -8.99 -9.84 6.56
C SER A 159 -10.50 -9.58 6.66
N MET A 160 -10.97 -8.47 6.08
CA MET A 160 -12.40 -8.09 5.98
C MET A 160 -12.65 -7.49 4.59
N LYS A 161 -13.84 -7.66 4.02
CA LYS A 161 -14.29 -6.87 2.86
C LYS A 161 -15.61 -6.19 3.22
N SER A 162 -15.79 -4.95 2.77
CA SER A 162 -17.09 -4.36 2.50
C SER A 162 -16.91 -3.28 1.44
N THR A 163 -17.70 -3.33 0.38
CA THR A 163 -17.99 -2.18 -0.49
C THR A 163 -19.49 -2.26 -0.73
N ASP A 164 -20.24 -1.38 -0.07
CA ASP A 164 -21.60 -0.97 -0.43
C ASP A 164 -21.97 0.24 0.46
N GLU A 165 -21.47 1.44 0.11
CA GLU A 165 -22.15 2.75 0.36
C GLU A 165 -21.36 3.96 -0.21
N TYR A 166 -20.98 3.95 -1.49
CA TYR A 166 -20.58 5.20 -2.18
C TYR A 166 -20.99 5.15 -3.66
N LYS A 167 -22.29 5.27 -3.91
CA LYS A 167 -22.81 5.78 -5.17
C LYS A 167 -23.72 6.95 -4.88
N GLU A 168 -23.14 8.13 -4.79
CA GLU A 168 -23.61 9.28 -5.55
C GLU A 168 -22.57 10.40 -5.54
N THR A 169 -22.56 11.16 -6.64
CA THR A 169 -21.89 12.45 -6.82
C THR A 169 -20.35 12.43 -6.97
N GLN A 170 -19.86 12.28 -8.21
CA GLN A 170 -19.37 13.39 -9.07
C GLN A 170 -18.33 12.94 -10.11
N ALA A 171 -18.44 13.61 -11.27
CA ALA A 171 -17.80 13.37 -12.56
C ALA A 171 -16.27 13.23 -12.56
N SER A 172 -15.77 12.43 -13.51
CA SER A 172 -14.37 12.43 -13.94
C SER A 172 -13.88 13.83 -14.31
N PRO A 173 -12.68 14.27 -13.90
CA PRO A 173 -11.99 15.32 -14.60
C PRO A 173 -11.50 14.74 -15.93
N LYS A 174 -12.10 15.18 -17.03
CA LYS A 174 -11.53 15.04 -18.37
C LYS A 174 -10.13 15.64 -18.38
N SER A 175 -9.19 14.94 -18.99
CA SER A 175 -7.90 15.47 -19.41
C SER A 175 -8.09 16.82 -20.12
N LYS A 176 -7.47 17.87 -19.58
CA LYS A 176 -7.20 19.10 -20.32
C LYS A 176 -5.69 19.32 -20.30
N PHE A 177 -5.05 18.89 -21.37
CA PHE A 177 -3.90 19.61 -21.90
C PHE A 177 -4.36 20.10 -23.28
N ASP A 178 -4.75 21.38 -23.31
CA ASP A 178 -5.05 22.12 -24.52
C ASP A 178 -3.70 22.56 -25.12
N ASP A 179 -3.24 21.91 -26.19
CA ASP A 179 -2.18 22.45 -27.03
C ASP A 179 -2.79 23.47 -27.98
N ASN A 180 -2.66 24.74 -27.60
CA ASN A 180 -2.97 25.88 -28.44
C ASN A 180 -1.69 26.64 -28.77
N GLN A 181 -1.01 26.26 -29.86
CA GLN A 181 -0.11 27.15 -30.57
C GLN A 181 -0.23 26.89 -32.08
N ASN A 182 -0.96 27.76 -32.76
CA ASN A 182 -0.72 28.02 -34.17
C ASN A 182 -1.03 29.49 -34.48
N VAL A 183 0.01 30.32 -34.63
CA VAL A 183 -0.03 31.53 -35.47
C VAL A 183 1.36 31.82 -36.06
N ALA A 184 1.49 31.46 -37.34
CA ALA A 184 1.97 32.23 -38.50
C ALA A 184 3.39 32.87 -38.58
N HIS A 185 4.10 32.42 -39.62
CA HIS A 185 4.78 33.16 -40.71
C HIS A 185 5.78 34.30 -40.42
N ALA A 186 7.00 34.13 -40.95
CA ALA A 186 7.66 35.17 -41.75
C ALA A 186 8.56 34.54 -42.83
N SER A 187 8.34 34.96 -44.07
CA SER A 187 9.12 34.69 -45.26
C SER A 187 10.47 35.43 -45.24
N ALA A 188 11.51 34.86 -45.85
CA ALA A 188 12.61 35.64 -46.42
C ALA A 188 13.31 34.86 -47.54
N SER A 189 13.41 35.52 -48.68
CA SER A 189 14.10 35.15 -49.92
C SER A 189 15.60 34.93 -49.72
N THR A 190 16.20 33.99 -50.46
CA THR A 190 17.19 34.28 -51.53
C THR A 190 17.35 33.04 -52.41
#